data_AF-A0A954GAT4-F1
#
_entry.id   AF-A0A954GAT4-F1
#
_cell.length_a   1.000
_cell.length_b   1.000
_cell.length_c   1.000
_cell.angle_alpha   90.00
_cell.angle_beta   90.00
_cell.angle_gamma   90.00
#
_symmetry.space_group_name_H-M   'P 1'
#
loop_
_entity.id
_entity.type
_entity.pdbx_description
1 polymer ?
#
loop_
_entity_poly.entity_id
_entity_poly.type
_entity_poly.pdbx_seq_one_letter_code
_entity_poly.pdbx_strand_id
1 'polypeptide(L)'
;PQDIDRHYVPAQLMHPLAADSSQLAAIMAAAEGHDFVLIGPPGTGKSQTISNMIAQCLANGKTVLFVAEKTAALDVVYRRLCQNGLGDVCLELHSHSAERSKFYAQLQKSWQSSGKTETGDWIKVNDRLKIRRDELNDYVAALHAVDSSGWTVFRGMGVAVRYRDLEAPLLDWDHSVQIDAQKLEALQNLIDEIALTFRASTPHPALQSITKTNWSASWENDLLRTVDSVIPSVSALQAPLQNFVSGIGLEVSDDYSLEMYNRLHILAGTLQEAAREKLRIIFDKDFSSLLEQAGKLKKEITAFQIAQSAINATYEPESISRIPLDELDFQWRQANASFWPMSFFARRKVRKLLQSYAASGAADPEKDLPQIRLMQKYLTNITNNPLANRTAHWNGLQTDVGELTSFLQRAHRVRDTIVEFDQATNSQNTVLSRLAPIIIDAATEHPLLTAAQALLASNDQFIQSCTGFREIAGGNLFAKEESLLIGSTLATLEAIKANRTELKRWVAWSAIKE
;
A
#
# COMPACT_ATOMS: atom_id res chain seq x y z
N PRO A 1 -41.00 -19.11 -34.08
CA PRO A 1 -40.77 -17.82 -33.37
C PRO A 1 -39.30 -17.40 -33.25
N GLN A 2 -38.39 -18.32 -32.89
CA GLN A 2 -36.98 -17.99 -32.59
C GLN A 2 -36.12 -17.66 -33.83
N ASP A 3 -36.48 -18.16 -35.01
CA ASP A 3 -35.68 -17.98 -36.23
C ASP A 3 -36.33 -17.04 -37.27
N ILE A 4 -37.32 -16.23 -36.89
CA ILE A 4 -38.06 -15.39 -37.85
C ILE A 4 -37.13 -14.50 -38.66
N ASP A 5 -36.14 -13.90 -38.00
CA ASP A 5 -35.19 -12.99 -38.65
C ASP A 5 -34.26 -13.68 -39.66
N ARG A 6 -34.10 -15.00 -39.54
CA ARG A 6 -33.34 -15.82 -40.52
C ARG A 6 -34.17 -16.15 -41.75
N HIS A 7 -35.49 -16.27 -41.60
CA HIS A 7 -36.38 -16.71 -42.67
C HIS A 7 -36.92 -15.53 -43.51
N TYR A 8 -37.07 -14.35 -42.90
CA TYR A 8 -37.65 -13.19 -43.59
C TYR A 8 -36.73 -11.98 -43.47
N VAL A 9 -36.54 -11.27 -44.59
CA VAL A 9 -35.84 -9.98 -44.58
C VAL A 9 -36.81 -8.85 -44.21
N PRO A 10 -36.35 -7.73 -43.63
CA PRO A 10 -37.25 -6.67 -43.17
C PRO A 10 -38.19 -6.13 -44.26
N ALA A 11 -37.73 -6.09 -45.52
CA ALA A 11 -38.55 -5.66 -46.65
C ALA A 11 -39.79 -6.55 -46.93
N GLN A 12 -39.82 -7.78 -46.41
CA GLN A 12 -40.95 -8.70 -46.53
C GLN A 12 -41.95 -8.55 -45.36
N LEU A 13 -41.59 -7.81 -44.33
CA LEU A 13 -42.36 -7.67 -43.10
C LEU A 13 -43.15 -6.35 -43.12
N MET A 14 -44.46 -6.46 -43.31
CA MET A 14 -45.40 -5.37 -43.46
C MET A 14 -46.39 -5.36 -42.28
N HIS A 15 -45.87 -5.06 -41.10
CA HIS A 15 -46.62 -4.94 -39.85
C HIS A 15 -46.48 -3.53 -39.24
N PRO A 16 -47.43 -2.60 -39.49
CA PRO A 16 -47.27 -1.20 -39.08
C PRO A 16 -47.30 -0.98 -37.57
N LEU A 17 -47.81 -1.94 -36.79
CA LEU A 17 -47.81 -1.89 -35.33
C LEU A 17 -46.69 -2.78 -34.79
N ALA A 18 -46.25 -2.50 -33.56
CA ALA A 18 -45.26 -3.33 -32.87
C ALA A 18 -45.71 -4.80 -32.80
N ALA A 19 -44.75 -5.73 -32.88
CA ALA A 19 -45.02 -7.15 -32.73
C ALA A 19 -43.85 -7.80 -32.00
N ASP A 20 -44.15 -8.65 -31.02
CA ASP A 20 -43.15 -9.57 -30.48
C ASP A 20 -42.92 -10.76 -31.43
N SER A 21 -41.91 -11.58 -31.15
CA SER A 21 -41.54 -12.72 -32.00
C SER A 21 -42.64 -13.79 -32.11
N SER A 22 -43.52 -13.93 -31.12
CA SER A 22 -44.65 -14.86 -31.18
C SER A 22 -45.77 -14.33 -32.06
N GLN A 23 -46.06 -13.03 -31.96
CA GLN A 23 -47.04 -12.33 -32.79
C GLN A 23 -46.58 -12.29 -34.24
N LEU A 24 -45.30 -12.01 -34.49
CA LEU A 24 -44.72 -12.01 -35.83
C LEU A 24 -44.76 -13.39 -36.48
N ALA A 25 -44.53 -14.47 -35.72
CA ALA A 25 -44.71 -15.83 -36.24
C ALA A 25 -46.12 -16.07 -36.75
N ALA A 26 -47.13 -15.63 -35.98
CA ALA A 26 -48.54 -15.79 -36.35
C ALA A 26 -48.92 -14.92 -37.56
N ILE A 27 -48.36 -13.71 -37.65
CA ILE A 27 -48.53 -12.81 -38.80
C ILE A 27 -48.02 -13.47 -40.08
N MET A 28 -46.80 -14.01 -40.05
CA MET A 28 -46.22 -14.69 -41.20
C MET A 28 -46.96 -15.98 -41.55
N ALA A 29 -47.41 -16.75 -40.55
CA ALA A 29 -48.20 -17.95 -40.79
C ALA A 29 -49.51 -17.64 -41.56
N ALA A 30 -50.22 -16.57 -41.18
CA ALA A 30 -51.41 -16.12 -41.91
C ALA A 30 -51.08 -15.66 -43.33
N ALA A 31 -49.98 -14.91 -43.47
CA ALA A 31 -49.50 -14.41 -44.76
C ALA A 31 -49.09 -15.53 -45.72
N GLU A 32 -48.64 -16.67 -45.21
CA GLU A 32 -48.34 -17.88 -45.98
C GLU A 32 -49.58 -18.72 -46.29
N GLY A 33 -50.69 -18.49 -45.58
CA GLY A 33 -51.96 -19.18 -45.79
C GLY A 33 -52.15 -20.43 -44.96
N HIS A 34 -51.45 -20.55 -43.82
CA HIS A 34 -51.68 -21.62 -42.86
C HIS A 34 -52.99 -21.38 -42.09
N ASP A 35 -53.69 -22.47 -41.78
CA ASP A 35 -54.84 -22.46 -40.86
C ASP A 35 -54.36 -22.70 -39.43
N PHE A 36 -54.71 -21.81 -38.50
CA PHE A 36 -54.30 -21.95 -37.10
C PHE A 36 -55.24 -21.25 -36.12
N VAL A 37 -55.15 -21.66 -34.86
CA VAL A 37 -55.81 -21.02 -33.72
C VAL A 37 -54.76 -20.26 -32.92
N LEU A 38 -54.94 -18.95 -32.78
CA LEU A 38 -54.07 -18.11 -31.94
C LEU A 38 -54.77 -17.75 -30.63
N ILE A 39 -54.20 -18.19 -29.51
CA ILE A 39 -54.73 -17.91 -28.17
C ILE A 39 -53.94 -16.75 -27.56
N GLY A 40 -54.60 -15.62 -27.31
CA GLY A 40 -54.01 -14.45 -26.67
C GLY A 40 -54.66 -14.14 -25.31
N PRO A 41 -53.94 -14.23 -24.18
CA PRO A 41 -54.43 -13.79 -22.87
C PRO A 41 -54.93 -12.32 -22.85
N PRO A 42 -55.68 -11.88 -21.83
CA PRO A 42 -56.05 -10.47 -21.68
C PRO A 42 -54.81 -9.57 -21.66
N GLY A 43 -54.84 -8.45 -22.41
CA GLY A 43 -53.72 -7.50 -22.46
C GLY A 43 -52.59 -7.83 -23.46
N THR A 44 -52.58 -9.00 -24.12
CA THR A 44 -51.48 -9.42 -25.01
C THR A 44 -51.58 -8.90 -26.46
N GLY A 45 -52.26 -7.78 -26.68
CA GLY A 45 -52.26 -7.11 -27.98
C GLY A 45 -53.05 -7.81 -29.10
N LYS A 46 -54.07 -8.64 -28.81
CA LYS A 46 -54.85 -9.38 -29.83
C LYS A 46 -55.29 -8.54 -31.04
N SER A 47 -55.95 -7.40 -30.81
CA SER A 47 -56.42 -6.53 -31.91
C SER A 47 -55.26 -5.93 -32.72
N GLN A 48 -54.10 -5.74 -32.09
CA GLN A 48 -52.88 -5.29 -32.75
C GLN A 48 -52.29 -6.39 -33.63
N THR A 49 -52.23 -7.63 -33.14
CA THR A 49 -51.81 -8.79 -33.94
C THR A 49 -52.74 -9.00 -35.13
N ILE A 50 -54.06 -8.92 -34.95
CA ILE A 50 -55.04 -9.02 -36.04
C ILE A 50 -54.83 -7.93 -37.09
N SER A 51 -54.64 -6.67 -36.65
CA SER A 51 -54.40 -5.55 -37.57
C SER A 51 -53.13 -5.76 -38.40
N ASN A 52 -52.05 -6.25 -37.77
CA ASN A 52 -50.81 -6.57 -38.46
C ASN A 52 -50.95 -7.78 -39.41
N MET A 53 -51.72 -8.81 -39.04
CA MET A 53 -52.03 -9.93 -39.93
C MET A 53 -52.75 -9.45 -41.19
N ILE A 54 -53.76 -8.59 -41.02
CA ILE A 54 -54.50 -7.99 -42.15
C ILE A 54 -53.54 -7.19 -43.04
N ALA A 55 -52.73 -6.29 -42.45
CA ALA A 55 -51.76 -5.49 -43.18
C ALA A 55 -50.77 -6.34 -43.99
N GLN A 56 -50.21 -7.38 -43.37
CA GLN A 56 -49.28 -8.31 -44.03
C GLN A 56 -49.95 -9.08 -45.17
N CYS A 57 -51.16 -9.61 -44.95
CA CYS A 57 -51.90 -10.33 -45.98
C CYS A 57 -52.23 -9.43 -47.18
N LEU A 58 -52.64 -8.19 -46.93
CA LEU A 58 -52.89 -7.20 -47.98
C LEU A 58 -51.62 -6.85 -48.75
N ALA A 59 -50.49 -6.68 -48.06
CA ALA A 59 -49.19 -6.45 -48.71
C ALA A 59 -48.75 -7.62 -49.60
N ASN A 60 -49.12 -8.85 -49.23
CA ASN A 60 -48.92 -10.05 -50.03
C ASN A 60 -49.97 -10.23 -51.16
N GLY A 61 -50.81 -9.23 -51.41
CA GLY A 61 -51.83 -9.24 -52.47
C GLY A 61 -53.05 -10.12 -52.17
N LYS A 62 -53.27 -10.53 -50.92
CA LYS A 62 -54.43 -11.33 -50.51
C LYS A 62 -55.63 -10.46 -50.17
N THR A 63 -56.83 -11.00 -50.32
CA THR A 63 -58.07 -10.42 -49.77
C THR A 63 -58.36 -11.00 -48.40
N VAL A 64 -58.80 -10.16 -47.45
CA VAL A 64 -59.09 -10.60 -46.07
C VAL A 64 -60.53 -10.27 -45.69
N LEU A 65 -61.27 -11.28 -45.22
CA LEU A 65 -62.58 -11.11 -44.58
C LEU A 65 -62.39 -11.24 -43.06
N PHE A 66 -62.57 -10.14 -42.33
CA PHE A 66 -62.51 -10.14 -40.87
C PHE A 66 -63.91 -10.22 -40.27
N VAL A 67 -64.17 -11.27 -39.47
CA VAL A 67 -65.45 -11.50 -38.81
C VAL A 67 -65.24 -11.55 -37.30
N ALA A 68 -66.11 -10.91 -36.54
CA ALA A 68 -66.11 -10.94 -35.08
C ALA A 68 -67.53 -10.96 -34.53
N GLU A 69 -67.72 -11.55 -33.35
CA GLU A 69 -69.02 -11.64 -32.67
C GLU A 69 -69.56 -10.25 -32.25
N LYS A 70 -68.66 -9.34 -31.85
CA LYS A 70 -69.02 -8.01 -31.31
C LYS A 70 -68.52 -6.90 -32.22
N THR A 71 -69.39 -5.96 -32.57
CA THR A 71 -69.06 -4.77 -33.38
C THR A 71 -67.89 -3.97 -32.82
N ALA A 72 -67.79 -3.86 -31.49
CA ALA A 72 -66.68 -3.17 -30.84
C ALA A 72 -65.29 -3.73 -31.21
N ALA A 73 -65.18 -5.04 -31.51
CA ALA A 73 -63.93 -5.62 -31.97
C ALA A 73 -63.59 -5.23 -33.43
N LEU A 74 -64.62 -5.13 -34.28
CA LEU A 74 -64.50 -4.64 -35.64
C LEU A 74 -64.06 -3.17 -35.65
N ASP A 75 -64.72 -2.32 -34.85
CA ASP A 75 -64.40 -0.89 -34.74
C ASP A 75 -62.96 -0.63 -34.30
N VAL A 76 -62.47 -1.41 -33.32
CA VAL A 76 -61.11 -1.27 -32.79
C VAL A 76 -60.05 -1.62 -33.83
N VAL A 77 -60.24 -2.72 -34.58
CA VAL A 77 -59.32 -3.14 -35.63
C VAL A 77 -59.38 -2.16 -36.81
N TYR A 78 -60.58 -1.79 -37.24
CA TYR A 78 -60.78 -0.82 -38.32
C TYR A 78 -60.13 0.53 -38.02
N ARG A 79 -60.35 1.07 -36.81
CA ARG A 79 -59.71 2.33 -36.38
C ARG A 79 -58.19 2.25 -36.44
N ARG A 80 -57.60 1.11 -36.03
CA ARG A 80 -56.15 0.89 -36.10
C ARG A 80 -55.65 0.83 -37.54
N LEU A 81 -56.34 0.14 -38.43
CA LEU A 81 -56.01 0.12 -39.85
C LEU A 81 -56.07 1.53 -40.45
N CYS A 82 -57.12 2.30 -40.14
CA CYS A 82 -57.24 3.70 -40.56
C CYS A 82 -56.10 4.59 -40.05
N GLN A 83 -55.75 4.48 -38.77
CA GLN A 83 -54.65 5.24 -38.16
C GLN A 83 -53.29 4.95 -38.81
N ASN A 84 -53.13 3.78 -39.43
CA ASN A 84 -51.91 3.38 -40.14
C ASN A 84 -52.04 3.51 -41.67
N GLY A 85 -53.01 4.31 -42.15
CA GLY A 85 -53.17 4.61 -43.58
C GLY A 85 -53.81 3.49 -44.42
N LEU A 86 -54.29 2.42 -43.80
CA LEU A 86 -54.95 1.29 -44.48
C LEU A 86 -56.48 1.44 -44.55
N GLY A 87 -57.03 2.55 -44.06
CA GLY A 87 -58.48 2.79 -44.09
C GLY A 87 -59.06 2.80 -45.51
N ASP A 88 -58.30 3.34 -46.46
CA ASP A 88 -58.71 3.45 -47.86
C ASP A 88 -58.73 2.10 -48.59
N VAL A 89 -58.18 1.03 -48.01
CA VAL A 89 -58.27 -0.34 -48.54
C VAL A 89 -59.20 -1.24 -47.73
N CYS A 90 -59.88 -0.67 -46.73
CA CYS A 90 -60.88 -1.37 -45.91
C CYS A 90 -62.28 -1.07 -46.43
N LEU A 91 -63.17 -2.07 -46.33
CA LEU A 91 -64.60 -1.92 -46.62
C LEU A 91 -65.40 -2.46 -45.44
N GLU A 92 -66.17 -1.59 -44.78
CA GLU A 92 -67.05 -1.99 -43.68
C GLU A 92 -68.38 -2.51 -44.22
N LEU A 93 -68.79 -3.70 -43.79
CA LEU A 93 -70.05 -4.33 -44.18
C LEU A 93 -71.00 -4.37 -42.98
N HIS A 94 -71.57 -3.23 -42.61
CA HIS A 94 -72.65 -3.14 -41.61
C HIS A 94 -73.99 -2.88 -42.33
N SER A 95 -74.97 -3.77 -42.17
CA SER A 95 -76.23 -3.73 -42.91
C SER A 95 -77.33 -2.98 -42.15
N HIS A 96 -77.47 -1.67 -42.41
CA HIS A 96 -78.73 -0.94 -42.31
C HIS A 96 -78.90 0.02 -43.50
N SER A 97 -80.12 0.14 -44.03
CA SER A 97 -80.47 0.82 -45.30
C SER A 97 -80.03 2.29 -45.44
N ALA A 98 -79.57 2.93 -44.36
CA ALA A 98 -79.18 4.33 -44.29
C ALA A 98 -77.73 4.63 -44.77
N GLU A 99 -76.94 3.63 -45.18
CA GLU A 99 -75.49 3.81 -45.40
C GLU A 99 -74.97 3.55 -46.82
N ARG A 100 -75.84 3.32 -47.82
CA ARG A 100 -75.42 3.08 -49.22
C ARG A 100 -74.56 4.21 -49.79
N SER A 101 -74.83 5.47 -49.45
CA SER A 101 -74.03 6.61 -49.91
C SER A 101 -72.62 6.61 -49.31
N LYS A 102 -72.46 6.18 -48.05
CA LYS A 102 -71.15 6.07 -47.39
C LYS A 102 -70.32 4.94 -48.02
N PHE A 103 -70.99 3.82 -48.34
CA PHE A 103 -70.39 2.70 -49.05
C PHE A 103 -69.81 3.11 -50.42
N TYR A 104 -70.60 3.81 -51.25
CA TYR A 104 -70.10 4.28 -52.55
C TYR A 104 -68.98 5.32 -52.41
N ALA A 105 -69.06 6.21 -51.41
CA ALA A 105 -68.00 7.18 -51.15
C ALA A 105 -66.68 6.52 -50.72
N GLN A 106 -66.75 5.47 -49.89
CA GLN A 106 -65.59 4.68 -49.48
C GLN A 106 -64.96 3.97 -50.67
N LEU A 107 -65.78 3.31 -51.51
CA LEU A 107 -65.30 2.64 -52.73
C LEU A 107 -64.64 3.62 -53.71
N GLN A 108 -65.21 4.81 -53.89
CA GLN A 108 -64.64 5.86 -54.74
C GLN A 108 -63.29 6.35 -54.20
N LYS A 109 -63.16 6.51 -52.88
CA LYS A 109 -61.92 6.93 -52.24
C LYS A 109 -60.80 5.90 -52.41
N SER A 110 -61.10 4.62 -52.21
CA SER A 110 -60.19 3.49 -52.47
C SER A 110 -59.69 3.46 -53.91
N TRP A 111 -60.58 3.73 -54.88
CA TRP A 111 -60.23 3.74 -56.29
C TRP A 111 -59.28 4.89 -56.64
N GLN A 112 -59.46 6.06 -56.03
CA GLN A 112 -58.66 7.26 -56.28
C GLN A 112 -57.29 7.25 -55.59
N SER A 113 -57.10 6.47 -54.52
CA SER A 113 -55.84 6.42 -53.76
C SER A 113 -54.74 5.55 -54.38
N SER A 114 -54.97 4.98 -55.56
CA SER A 114 -53.99 4.17 -56.31
C SER A 114 -52.90 5.05 -56.95
N GLY A 115 -52.04 5.64 -56.11
CA GLY A 115 -50.93 6.52 -56.51
C GLY A 115 -49.55 5.89 -56.29
N LYS A 116 -48.60 6.22 -57.18
CA LYS A 116 -47.22 5.69 -57.21
C LYS A 116 -46.43 6.07 -55.95
N THR A 117 -45.86 5.07 -55.28
CA THR A 117 -44.90 5.24 -54.18
C THR A 117 -43.47 5.38 -54.72
N GLU A 118 -42.67 6.26 -54.12
CA GLU A 118 -41.22 6.37 -54.41
C GLU A 118 -40.47 5.16 -53.82
N THR A 119 -40.19 4.16 -54.66
CA THR A 119 -39.57 2.88 -54.28
C THR A 119 -38.16 3.02 -53.68
N GLY A 120 -37.44 4.12 -53.99
CA GLY A 120 -36.03 4.30 -53.63
C GLY A 120 -35.75 4.47 -52.14
N ASP A 121 -36.55 5.25 -51.42
CA ASP A 121 -36.34 5.48 -49.99
C ASP A 121 -36.75 4.29 -49.13
N TRP A 122 -37.78 3.55 -49.55
CA TRP A 122 -38.21 2.30 -48.92
C TRP A 122 -37.11 1.23 -48.95
N ILE A 123 -36.39 1.11 -50.07
CA ILE A 123 -35.26 0.17 -50.21
C ILE A 123 -34.14 0.55 -49.22
N LYS A 124 -33.73 1.82 -49.19
CA LYS A 124 -32.65 2.30 -48.30
C LYS A 124 -32.96 2.08 -46.81
N VAL A 125 -34.21 2.30 -46.39
CA VAL A 125 -34.61 2.10 -44.99
C VAL A 125 -34.54 0.63 -44.61
N ASN A 126 -35.02 -0.26 -45.48
CA ASN A 126 -34.99 -1.71 -45.22
C ASN A 126 -33.58 -2.28 -45.21
N ASP A 127 -32.69 -1.80 -46.09
CA ASP A 127 -31.28 -2.21 -46.07
C ASP A 127 -30.59 -1.84 -44.76
N ARG A 128 -30.80 -0.60 -44.29
CA ARG A 128 -30.29 -0.15 -42.98
C ARG A 128 -30.86 -0.96 -41.82
N LEU A 129 -32.15 -1.27 -41.87
CA LEU A 129 -32.82 -2.08 -40.85
C LEU A 129 -32.26 -3.51 -40.83
N LYS A 130 -32.01 -4.10 -42.00
CA LYS A 130 -31.40 -5.43 -42.11
C LYS A 130 -30.02 -5.46 -41.46
N ILE A 131 -29.14 -4.51 -41.79
CA ILE A 131 -27.79 -4.44 -41.21
C ILE A 131 -27.86 -4.39 -39.68
N ARG A 132 -28.69 -3.51 -39.11
CA ARG A 132 -28.83 -3.39 -37.65
C ARG A 132 -29.39 -4.64 -36.99
N ARG A 133 -30.35 -5.30 -37.64
CA ARG A 133 -30.93 -6.54 -37.15
C ARG A 133 -29.90 -7.67 -37.16
N ASP A 134 -29.12 -7.78 -38.22
CA ASP A 134 -28.09 -8.81 -38.36
C ASP A 134 -26.98 -8.59 -37.31
N GLU A 135 -26.54 -7.34 -37.07
CA GLU A 135 -25.61 -6.99 -35.98
C GLU A 135 -26.13 -7.42 -34.59
N LEU A 136 -27.41 -7.19 -34.29
CA LEU A 136 -28.02 -7.61 -33.02
C LEU A 136 -28.11 -9.13 -32.90
N ASN A 137 -28.43 -9.82 -33.99
CA ASN A 137 -28.48 -11.28 -34.03
C ASN A 137 -27.10 -11.90 -33.82
N ASP A 138 -26.06 -11.32 -34.43
CA ASP A 138 -24.67 -11.75 -34.23
C ASP A 138 -24.22 -11.56 -32.79
N TYR A 139 -24.59 -10.45 -32.15
CA TYR A 139 -24.31 -10.23 -30.73
C TYR A 139 -24.99 -11.28 -29.83
N VAL A 140 -26.27 -11.57 -30.07
CA VAL A 140 -27.00 -12.60 -29.32
C VAL A 140 -26.38 -13.98 -29.55
N ALA A 141 -25.99 -14.30 -30.78
CA ALA A 141 -25.31 -15.54 -31.11
C ALA A 141 -23.96 -15.66 -30.38
N ALA A 142 -23.17 -14.58 -30.34
CA ALA A 142 -21.90 -14.56 -29.63
C ALA A 142 -22.08 -14.77 -28.11
N LEU A 143 -23.10 -14.17 -27.50
CA LEU A 143 -23.39 -14.38 -26.07
C LEU A 143 -23.76 -15.83 -25.71
N HIS A 144 -24.38 -16.56 -26.66
CA HIS A 144 -24.81 -17.94 -26.49
C HIS A 144 -23.86 -18.97 -27.11
N ALA A 145 -22.77 -18.53 -27.73
CA ALA A 145 -21.74 -19.41 -28.23
C ALA A 145 -21.05 -20.09 -27.05
N VAL A 146 -20.86 -21.40 -27.17
CA VAL A 146 -20.13 -22.19 -26.18
C VAL A 146 -18.64 -22.01 -26.43
N ASP A 147 -17.90 -21.62 -25.40
CA ASP A 147 -16.44 -21.48 -25.44
C ASP A 147 -15.71 -22.80 -25.09
N SER A 148 -14.38 -22.74 -25.01
CA SER A 148 -13.53 -23.89 -24.64
C SER A 148 -13.81 -24.47 -23.26
N SER A 149 -14.40 -23.69 -22.35
CA SER A 149 -14.77 -24.13 -20.99
C SER A 149 -16.10 -24.90 -20.96
N GLY A 150 -16.84 -24.93 -22.08
CA GLY A 150 -18.19 -25.48 -22.13
C GLY A 150 -19.25 -24.53 -21.58
N TRP A 151 -18.90 -23.27 -21.30
CA TRP A 151 -19.83 -22.24 -20.87
C TRP A 151 -20.16 -21.27 -22.00
N THR A 152 -21.27 -20.56 -21.85
CA THR A 152 -21.59 -19.39 -22.65
C THR A 152 -21.39 -18.15 -21.79
N VAL A 153 -21.08 -17.01 -22.41
CA VAL A 153 -21.02 -15.72 -21.70
C VAL A 153 -22.33 -15.43 -20.98
N PHE A 154 -23.46 -15.74 -21.62
CA PHE A 154 -24.79 -15.63 -21.04
C PHE A 154 -24.93 -16.41 -19.72
N ARG A 155 -24.45 -17.66 -19.69
CA ARG A 155 -24.44 -18.48 -18.46
C ARG A 155 -23.53 -17.87 -17.39
N GLY A 156 -22.32 -17.45 -17.75
CA GLY A 156 -21.37 -16.83 -16.84
C GLY A 156 -21.93 -15.58 -16.16
N MET A 157 -22.52 -14.68 -16.95
CA MET A 157 -23.22 -13.49 -16.43
C MET A 157 -24.37 -13.87 -15.50
N GLY A 158 -25.18 -14.87 -15.86
CA GLY A 158 -26.29 -15.33 -15.03
C GLY A 158 -25.85 -15.85 -13.66
N VAL A 159 -24.77 -16.62 -13.61
CA VAL A 159 -24.17 -17.12 -12.36
C VAL A 159 -23.63 -15.95 -11.52
N ALA A 160 -22.87 -15.04 -12.13
CA ALA A 160 -22.32 -13.88 -11.44
C ALA A 160 -23.41 -12.97 -10.84
N VAL A 161 -24.52 -12.78 -11.56
CA VAL A 161 -25.67 -12.01 -11.05
C VAL A 161 -26.36 -12.75 -9.91
N ARG A 162 -26.59 -14.07 -10.05
CA ARG A 162 -27.30 -14.89 -9.05
C ARG A 162 -26.60 -14.91 -7.70
N TYR A 163 -25.26 -14.90 -7.68
CA TYR A 163 -24.47 -15.06 -6.46
C TYR A 163 -23.74 -13.78 -6.03
N ARG A 164 -24.11 -12.62 -6.59
CA ARG A 164 -23.45 -11.33 -6.31
C ARG A 164 -23.38 -10.95 -4.84
N ASP A 165 -24.42 -11.28 -4.09
CA ASP A 165 -24.57 -10.89 -2.68
C ASP A 165 -23.98 -11.92 -1.71
N LEU A 166 -23.35 -13.00 -2.22
CA LEU A 166 -22.65 -13.97 -1.39
C LEU A 166 -21.20 -13.55 -1.21
N GLU A 167 -20.73 -13.53 0.03
CA GLU A 167 -19.32 -13.36 0.34
C GLU A 167 -18.54 -14.61 -0.11
N ALA A 168 -17.52 -14.40 -0.94
CA ALA A 168 -16.60 -15.42 -1.40
C ALA A 168 -15.15 -14.90 -1.33
N PRO A 169 -14.16 -15.78 -1.14
CA PRO A 169 -12.75 -15.40 -1.25
C PRO A 169 -12.48 -14.76 -2.61
N LEU A 170 -11.74 -13.65 -2.61
CA LEU A 170 -11.23 -13.06 -3.85
C LEU A 170 -10.13 -13.98 -4.38
N LEU A 171 -10.42 -14.61 -5.52
CA LEU A 171 -9.45 -15.40 -6.26
C LEU A 171 -8.95 -14.54 -7.42
N ASP A 172 -7.63 -14.52 -7.61
CA ASP A 172 -6.97 -13.81 -8.70
C ASP A 172 -6.08 -14.77 -9.47
N TRP A 173 -6.03 -14.61 -10.80
CA TRP A 173 -5.19 -15.40 -11.69
C TRP A 173 -4.91 -14.58 -12.96
N ASP A 174 -3.80 -14.88 -13.63
CA ASP A 174 -3.38 -14.16 -14.83
C ASP A 174 -4.46 -14.23 -15.93
N HIS A 175 -4.84 -13.07 -16.48
CA HIS A 175 -5.79 -12.94 -17.58
C HIS A 175 -5.36 -13.65 -18.87
N SER A 176 -4.08 -14.04 -18.99
CA SER A 176 -3.58 -14.85 -20.10
C SER A 176 -4.01 -16.32 -20.03
N VAL A 177 -4.51 -16.79 -18.88
CA VAL A 177 -4.90 -18.19 -18.67
C VAL A 177 -6.17 -18.52 -19.44
N GLN A 178 -6.02 -19.38 -20.45
CA GLN A 178 -7.15 -19.99 -21.14
C GLN A 178 -7.76 -21.09 -20.28
N ILE A 179 -9.06 -20.98 -19.99
CA ILE A 179 -9.84 -21.95 -19.24
C ILE A 179 -10.59 -22.84 -20.23
N ASP A 180 -10.24 -24.12 -20.26
CA ASP A 180 -10.98 -25.16 -20.95
C ASP A 180 -11.83 -25.97 -19.96
N ALA A 181 -12.64 -26.90 -20.47
CA ALA A 181 -13.55 -27.69 -19.64
C ALA A 181 -12.81 -28.50 -18.55
N GLN A 182 -11.64 -29.04 -18.88
CA GLN A 182 -10.85 -29.86 -17.93
C GLN A 182 -10.25 -28.98 -16.82
N LYS A 183 -9.72 -27.81 -17.16
CA LYS A 183 -9.23 -26.85 -16.17
C LYS A 183 -10.35 -26.31 -15.30
N LEU A 184 -11.52 -26.04 -15.87
CA LEU A 184 -12.68 -25.58 -15.10
C LEU A 184 -13.10 -26.63 -14.06
N GLU A 185 -13.15 -27.91 -14.46
CA GLU A 185 -13.44 -29.03 -13.55
C GLU A 185 -12.37 -29.14 -12.44
N ALA A 186 -11.08 -29.02 -12.79
CA ALA A 186 -10.00 -29.01 -11.81
C ALA A 186 -10.12 -27.85 -10.81
N LEU A 187 -10.47 -26.65 -11.27
CA LEU A 187 -10.71 -25.48 -10.41
C LEU A 187 -11.91 -25.68 -9.49
N GLN A 188 -12.99 -26.28 -9.99
CA GLN A 188 -14.17 -26.61 -9.16
C GLN A 188 -13.80 -27.60 -8.05
N ASN A 189 -13.08 -28.67 -8.38
CA ASN A 189 -12.61 -29.64 -7.41
C ASN A 189 -11.70 -29.01 -6.34
N LEU A 190 -10.79 -28.11 -6.77
CA LEU A 190 -9.93 -27.36 -5.86
C LEU A 190 -10.75 -26.46 -4.92
N ILE A 191 -11.76 -25.74 -5.44
CA ILE A 191 -12.65 -24.92 -4.63
C ILE A 191 -13.43 -25.77 -3.62
N ASP A 192 -13.88 -26.96 -4.02
CA ASP A 192 -14.56 -27.89 -3.11
C ASP A 192 -13.63 -28.37 -1.99
N GLU A 193 -12.36 -28.67 -2.30
CA GLU A 193 -11.35 -29.04 -1.30
C GLU A 193 -11.04 -27.88 -0.33
N ILE A 194 -10.88 -26.66 -0.87
CA ILE A 194 -10.71 -25.43 -0.08
C ILE A 194 -11.92 -25.24 0.85
N ALA A 195 -13.13 -25.36 0.32
CA ALA A 195 -14.36 -25.15 1.07
C ALA A 195 -14.57 -26.20 2.17
N LEU A 196 -14.22 -27.46 1.91
CA LEU A 196 -14.25 -28.54 2.91
C LEU A 196 -13.27 -28.25 4.05
N THR A 197 -12.05 -27.83 3.71
CA THR A 197 -11.03 -27.51 4.71
C THR A 197 -11.41 -26.28 5.53
N PHE A 198 -11.89 -25.22 4.86
CA PHE A 198 -12.35 -23.99 5.51
C PHE A 198 -13.56 -24.22 6.43
N ARG A 199 -14.54 -25.03 6.03
CA ARG A 199 -15.68 -25.37 6.89
C ARG A 199 -15.27 -26.19 8.11
N ALA A 200 -14.21 -26.99 7.97
CA ALA A 200 -13.67 -27.78 9.07
C ALA A 200 -12.73 -26.98 9.98
N SER A 201 -12.10 -25.91 9.49
CA SER A 201 -11.27 -24.99 10.25
C SER A 201 -12.05 -23.72 10.59
N THR A 202 -12.68 -23.66 11.77
CA THR A 202 -13.06 -22.35 12.31
C THR A 202 -11.74 -21.61 12.57
N PRO A 203 -11.43 -20.46 11.92
CA PRO A 203 -10.13 -19.85 12.11
C PRO A 203 -10.01 -19.39 13.56
N HIS A 204 -9.25 -20.15 14.35
CA HIS A 204 -9.02 -19.82 15.74
C HIS A 204 -7.90 -18.77 15.79
N PRO A 205 -8.13 -17.55 16.32
CA PRO A 205 -7.13 -16.49 16.33
C PRO A 205 -5.77 -16.96 16.89
N ALA A 206 -5.79 -17.80 17.93
CA ALA A 206 -4.57 -18.34 18.54
C ALA A 206 -3.70 -19.23 17.63
N LEU A 207 -4.26 -19.85 16.58
CA LEU A 207 -3.48 -20.70 15.67
C LEU A 207 -2.86 -19.90 14.52
N GLN A 208 -3.18 -18.62 14.36
CA GLN A 208 -2.62 -17.76 13.31
C GLN A 208 -1.10 -17.61 13.37
N SER A 209 -0.51 -17.83 14.54
CA SER A 209 0.94 -17.88 14.75
C SER A 209 1.62 -19.13 14.16
N ILE A 210 0.84 -20.10 13.68
CA ILE A 210 1.32 -21.35 13.06
C ILE A 210 1.08 -21.27 11.55
N THR A 211 2.15 -21.16 10.77
CA THR A 211 2.10 -21.14 9.29
C THR A 211 2.66 -22.41 8.66
N LYS A 212 2.96 -23.43 9.47
CA LYS A 212 3.40 -24.73 8.97
C LYS A 212 2.34 -25.33 8.03
N THR A 213 2.78 -25.92 6.92
CA THR A 213 1.92 -26.55 5.89
C THR A 213 1.94 -28.08 5.90
N ASN A 214 2.90 -28.69 6.60
CA ASN A 214 3.00 -30.14 6.71
C ASN A 214 2.90 -30.59 8.17
N TRP A 215 1.85 -31.34 8.50
CA TRP A 215 1.61 -31.87 9.84
C TRP A 215 2.29 -33.24 10.02
N SER A 216 2.91 -33.45 11.17
CA SER A 216 3.32 -34.78 11.64
C SER A 216 3.15 -34.88 13.17
N ALA A 217 3.00 -36.11 13.68
CA ALA A 217 2.89 -36.33 15.12
C ALA A 217 4.16 -35.91 15.88
N SER A 218 5.34 -36.03 15.26
CA SER A 218 6.60 -35.56 15.84
C SER A 218 6.62 -34.03 15.93
N TRP A 219 6.21 -33.33 14.86
CA TRP A 219 6.11 -31.88 14.84
C TRP A 219 5.13 -31.35 15.90
N GLU A 220 3.96 -31.99 16.05
CA GLU A 220 2.98 -31.59 17.06
C GLU A 220 3.56 -31.70 18.48
N ASN A 221 4.27 -32.80 18.78
CA ASN A 221 4.92 -32.98 20.08
C ASN A 221 6.03 -31.95 20.31
N ASP A 222 6.83 -31.64 19.28
CA ASP A 222 7.87 -30.62 19.37
C ASP A 222 7.28 -29.21 19.57
N LEU A 223 6.19 -28.88 18.86
CA LEU A 223 5.48 -27.62 19.04
C LEU A 223 4.97 -27.46 20.47
N LEU A 224 4.25 -28.46 20.99
CA LEU A 224 3.69 -28.40 22.35
C LEU A 224 4.78 -28.31 23.42
N ARG A 225 5.88 -29.06 23.26
CA ARG A 225 7.05 -28.97 24.15
C ARG A 225 7.67 -27.58 24.12
N THR A 226 7.78 -26.97 22.95
CA THR A 226 8.29 -25.60 22.83
C THR A 226 7.35 -24.60 23.45
N VAL A 227 6.04 -24.73 23.25
CA VAL A 227 5.03 -23.90 23.93
C VAL A 227 5.19 -23.99 25.46
N ASP A 228 5.32 -25.20 26.01
CA ASP A 228 5.55 -25.40 27.44
C ASP A 228 6.86 -24.77 27.95
N SER A 229 7.90 -24.69 27.12
CA SER A 229 9.15 -24.00 27.48
C SER A 229 9.10 -22.48 27.33
N VAL A 230 8.26 -21.95 26.44
CA VAL A 230 8.18 -20.50 26.16
C VAL A 230 7.37 -19.81 27.26
N ILE A 231 6.28 -20.42 27.73
CA ILE A 231 5.42 -19.87 28.80
C ILE A 231 6.22 -19.31 30.00
N PRO A 232 7.11 -20.09 30.66
CA PRO A 232 7.86 -19.56 31.80
C PRO A 232 8.84 -18.44 31.41
N SER A 233 9.43 -18.47 30.21
CA SER A 233 10.29 -17.39 29.72
C SER A 233 9.54 -16.08 29.51
N VAL A 234 8.29 -16.15 29.01
CA VAL A 234 7.41 -14.98 28.84
C VAL A 234 6.99 -14.42 30.20
N SER A 235 6.55 -15.28 31.12
CA SER A 235 6.17 -14.85 32.47
C SER A 235 7.34 -14.25 33.26
N ALA A 236 8.56 -14.75 33.03
CA ALA A 236 9.77 -14.23 33.69
C ALA A 236 10.13 -12.79 33.29
N LEU A 237 9.55 -12.24 32.21
CA LEU A 237 9.76 -10.83 31.83
C LEU A 237 9.08 -9.84 32.80
N GLN A 238 8.01 -10.26 33.48
CA GLN A 238 7.15 -9.34 34.22
C GLN A 238 7.91 -8.61 35.33
N ALA A 239 8.59 -9.34 36.22
CA ALA A 239 9.28 -8.74 37.36
C ALA A 239 10.44 -7.81 36.95
N PRO A 240 11.37 -8.19 36.03
CA PRO A 240 12.40 -7.28 35.53
C PRO A 240 11.85 -6.01 34.87
N LEU A 241 10.78 -6.11 34.09
CA LEU A 241 10.10 -4.95 33.49
C LEU A 241 9.57 -4.02 34.58
N GLN A 242 8.77 -4.53 35.51
CA GLN A 242 8.16 -3.74 36.58
C GLN A 242 9.23 -3.08 37.47
N ASN A 243 10.30 -3.80 37.79
CA ASN A 243 11.43 -3.27 38.56
C ASN A 243 12.15 -2.13 37.82
N PHE A 244 12.37 -2.28 36.51
CA PHE A 244 13.00 -1.24 35.70
C PHE A 244 12.09 0.00 35.56
N VAL A 245 10.80 -0.19 35.26
CA VAL A 245 9.78 0.87 35.15
C VAL A 245 9.66 1.66 36.46
N SER A 246 9.57 0.97 37.59
CA SER A 246 9.57 1.59 38.92
C SER A 246 10.86 2.38 39.17
N GLY A 247 12.01 1.79 38.80
CA GLY A 247 13.31 2.41 38.99
C GLY A 247 13.56 3.68 38.16
N ILE A 248 12.99 3.78 36.95
CA ILE A 248 12.99 5.02 36.15
C ILE A 248 11.91 6.01 36.58
N GLY A 249 11.08 5.67 37.58
CA GLY A 249 10.11 6.56 38.20
C GLY A 249 8.76 6.66 37.50
N LEU A 250 8.41 5.69 36.66
CA LEU A 250 7.09 5.59 36.03
C LEU A 250 6.13 4.72 36.84
N GLU A 251 4.83 4.87 36.57
CA GLU A 251 3.80 4.00 37.15
C GLU A 251 3.93 2.57 36.59
N VAL A 252 3.89 1.60 37.49
CA VAL A 252 4.01 0.18 37.15
C VAL A 252 2.66 -0.35 36.69
N SER A 253 2.66 -0.99 35.52
CA SER A 253 1.53 -1.76 34.99
C SER A 253 1.79 -3.27 35.12
N ASP A 254 0.71 -4.06 35.09
CA ASP A 254 0.78 -5.52 35.04
C ASP A 254 1.32 -6.03 33.70
N ASP A 255 1.09 -5.27 32.62
CA ASP A 255 1.58 -5.57 31.27
C ASP A 255 1.75 -4.29 30.44
N TYR A 256 2.45 -4.39 29.32
CA TYR A 256 2.86 -3.28 28.46
C TYR A 256 2.64 -3.66 26.99
N SER A 257 2.35 -2.68 26.14
CA SER A 257 2.32 -2.92 24.69
C SER A 257 3.72 -3.31 24.17
N LEU A 258 3.77 -4.00 23.04
CA LEU A 258 5.04 -4.36 22.40
C LEU A 258 5.89 -3.12 22.07
N GLU A 259 5.24 -2.01 21.70
CA GLU A 259 5.92 -0.75 21.46
C GLU A 259 6.58 -0.20 22.73
N MET A 260 5.86 -0.14 23.85
CA MET A 260 6.40 0.34 25.12
C MET A 260 7.52 -0.57 25.62
N TYR A 261 7.36 -1.89 25.49
CA TYR A 261 8.40 -2.87 25.81
C TYR A 261 9.70 -2.59 25.04
N ASN A 262 9.61 -2.38 23.71
CA ASN A 262 10.78 -2.09 22.88
C ASN A 262 11.47 -0.80 23.32
N ARG A 263 10.70 0.24 23.66
CA ARG A 263 11.23 1.51 24.19
C ARG A 263 11.96 1.31 25.52
N LEU A 264 11.39 0.53 26.45
CA LEU A 264 12.00 0.19 27.73
C LEU A 264 13.29 -0.62 27.56
N HIS A 265 13.29 -1.61 26.67
CA HIS A 265 14.47 -2.40 26.34
C HIS A 265 15.61 -1.54 25.78
N ILE A 266 15.32 -0.67 24.81
CA ILE A 266 16.29 0.27 24.23
C ILE A 266 16.86 1.21 25.31
N LEU A 267 16.00 1.73 26.19
CA LEU A 267 16.43 2.59 27.29
C LEU A 267 17.34 1.85 28.27
N ALA A 268 17.00 0.62 28.63
CA ALA A 268 17.82 -0.22 29.52
C ALA A 268 19.21 -0.50 28.91
N GLY A 269 19.28 -0.85 27.62
CA GLY A 269 20.54 -1.04 26.89
C GLY A 269 21.37 0.25 26.83
N THR A 270 20.73 1.36 26.49
CA THR A 270 21.36 2.69 26.45
C THR A 270 21.93 3.09 27.81
N LEU A 271 21.23 2.77 28.90
CA LEU A 271 21.68 3.06 30.26
C LEU A 271 22.92 2.23 30.64
N GLN A 272 22.98 0.95 30.24
CA GLN A 272 24.15 0.09 30.45
C GLN A 272 25.37 0.59 29.69
N GLU A 273 25.19 1.09 28.46
CA GLU A 273 26.26 1.73 27.70
C GLU A 273 26.71 3.03 28.37
N ALA A 274 25.76 3.86 28.80
CA ALA A 274 26.02 5.14 29.44
C ALA A 274 26.79 5.00 30.77
N ALA A 275 26.54 3.95 31.55
CA ALA A 275 27.22 3.73 32.83
C ALA A 275 28.74 3.45 32.70
N ARG A 276 29.21 3.05 31.51
CA ARG A 276 30.62 2.72 31.26
C ARG A 276 31.50 3.95 31.05
N GLU A 277 30.91 5.12 30.79
CA GLU A 277 31.63 6.34 30.45
C GLU A 277 30.99 7.55 31.16
N LYS A 278 31.79 8.54 31.56
CA LYS A 278 31.25 9.75 32.21
C LYS A 278 30.63 10.67 31.17
N LEU A 279 29.30 10.61 31.04
CA LEU A 279 28.54 11.33 30.02
C LEU A 279 27.90 12.63 30.53
N ARG A 280 28.47 13.26 31.57
CA ARG A 280 28.00 14.55 32.12
C ARG A 280 27.75 15.63 31.04
N ILE A 281 28.48 15.56 29.94
CA ILE A 281 28.34 16.49 28.81
C ILE A 281 26.92 16.53 28.22
N ILE A 282 26.10 15.47 28.36
CA ILE A 282 24.74 15.47 27.81
C ILE A 282 23.86 16.56 28.44
N PHE A 283 24.20 17.02 29.65
CA PHE A 283 23.49 18.08 30.38
C PHE A 283 24.00 19.49 30.03
N ASP A 284 24.94 19.60 29.10
CA ASP A 284 25.43 20.89 28.64
C ASP A 284 24.32 21.66 27.89
N LYS A 285 24.20 22.96 28.18
CA LYS A 285 23.23 23.86 27.55
C LYS A 285 23.45 24.00 26.03
N ASP A 286 24.70 23.88 25.58
CA ASP A 286 25.12 24.02 24.19
C ASP A 286 25.37 22.66 23.53
N PHE A 287 24.97 21.55 24.18
CA PHE A 287 25.30 20.17 23.78
C PHE A 287 25.01 19.88 22.30
N SER A 288 23.88 20.35 21.78
CA SER A 288 23.47 20.15 20.40
C SER A 288 24.47 20.70 19.38
N SER A 289 25.27 21.69 19.77
CA SER A 289 26.30 22.30 18.91
C SER A 289 27.66 21.61 19.03
N LEU A 290 27.91 20.82 20.07
CA LEU A 290 29.27 20.33 20.40
C LEU A 290 29.83 19.38 19.35
N LEU A 291 28.98 18.55 18.72
CA LEU A 291 29.41 17.68 17.63
C LEU A 291 29.89 18.48 16.41
N GLU A 292 29.23 19.59 16.09
CA GLU A 292 29.69 20.52 15.05
C GLU A 292 31.02 21.17 15.43
N GLN A 293 31.19 21.55 16.70
CA GLN A 293 32.43 22.13 17.21
C GLN A 293 33.61 21.16 17.14
N ALA A 294 33.38 19.86 17.32
CA ALA A 294 34.42 18.84 17.13
C ALA A 294 34.85 18.74 15.65
N GLY A 295 33.90 18.87 14.73
CA GLY A 295 34.19 18.99 13.30
C GLY A 295 35.03 20.23 12.95
N LYS A 296 34.74 21.37 13.58
CA LYS A 296 35.55 22.59 13.45
C LYS A 296 36.95 22.38 14.03
N LEU A 297 37.05 21.83 15.24
CA LEU A 297 38.32 21.50 15.87
C LEU A 297 39.21 20.63 14.98
N LYS A 298 38.63 19.60 14.35
CA LYS A 298 39.33 18.73 13.39
C LYS A 298 39.98 19.55 12.29
N LYS A 299 39.22 20.46 11.67
CA LYS A 299 39.71 21.31 10.58
C LYS A 299 40.86 22.21 11.05
N GLU A 300 40.73 22.83 12.22
CA GLU A 300 41.76 23.72 12.79
C GLU A 300 43.05 22.95 13.12
N ILE A 301 42.96 21.77 13.74
CA ILE A 301 44.13 20.92 14.05
C ILE A 301 44.81 20.44 12.76
N THR A 302 44.05 19.96 11.78
CA THR A 302 44.60 19.54 10.48
C THR A 302 45.25 20.71 9.75
N ALA A 303 44.63 21.90 9.74
CA ALA A 303 45.20 23.07 9.10
C ALA A 303 46.47 23.57 9.81
N PHE A 304 46.54 23.46 11.13
CA PHE A 304 47.76 23.71 11.89
C PHE A 304 48.88 22.74 11.51
N GLN A 305 48.60 21.43 11.43
CA GLN A 305 49.58 20.40 11.05
C GLN A 305 50.10 20.61 9.62
N ILE A 306 49.24 21.03 8.68
CA ILE A 306 49.63 21.38 7.31
C ILE A 306 50.53 22.62 7.31
N ALA A 307 50.17 23.67 8.05
CA ALA A 307 51.02 24.86 8.16
C ALA A 307 52.37 24.50 8.78
N GLN A 308 52.39 23.64 9.81
CA GLN A 308 53.59 23.16 10.48
C GLN A 308 54.52 22.37 9.55
N SER A 309 53.99 21.60 8.60
CA SER A 309 54.81 20.85 7.65
C SER A 309 55.34 21.70 6.49
N ALA A 310 54.77 22.90 6.29
CA ALA A 310 55.17 23.84 5.24
C ALA A 310 56.28 24.83 5.66
N ILE A 311 56.68 24.85 6.94
CA ILE A 311 57.70 25.76 7.48
C ILE A 311 59.12 25.18 7.31
N ASN A 312 60.13 26.04 7.32
CA ASN A 312 61.53 25.66 7.11
C ASN A 312 62.29 25.33 8.40
N ALA A 313 61.87 25.91 9.54
CA ALA A 313 62.41 25.63 10.87
C ALA A 313 61.31 25.22 11.84
N THR A 314 61.58 24.29 12.75
CA THR A 314 60.59 23.80 13.71
C THR A 314 60.43 24.79 14.86
N TYR A 315 59.20 25.20 15.16
CA TYR A 315 58.86 26.03 16.32
C TYR A 315 57.90 25.27 17.23
N GLU A 316 58.15 25.29 18.54
CA GLU A 316 57.24 24.70 19.52
C GLU A 316 55.93 25.52 19.62
N PRO A 317 54.77 24.90 19.89
CA PRO A 317 53.48 25.60 19.99
C PRO A 317 53.50 26.79 20.97
N GLU A 318 54.18 26.64 22.11
CA GLU A 318 54.34 27.72 23.10
C GLU A 318 55.14 28.89 22.53
N SER A 319 56.24 28.60 21.85
CA SER A 319 57.08 29.60 21.19
C SER A 319 56.31 30.33 20.07
N ILE A 320 55.54 29.60 19.27
CA ILE A 320 54.71 30.17 18.18
C ILE A 320 53.81 31.28 18.71
N SER A 321 53.18 31.09 19.87
CA SER A 321 52.29 32.09 20.48
C SER A 321 53.00 33.39 20.91
N ARG A 322 54.32 33.33 21.17
CA ARG A 322 55.13 34.44 21.69
C ARG A 322 55.86 35.24 20.60
N ILE A 323 55.88 34.75 19.37
CA ILE A 323 56.57 35.41 18.25
C ILE A 323 55.83 36.73 17.94
N PRO A 324 56.51 37.89 17.98
CA PRO A 324 55.93 39.20 17.65
C PRO A 324 55.78 39.32 16.13
N LEU A 325 54.79 38.61 15.59
CA LEU A 325 54.64 38.34 14.17
C LEU A 325 54.48 39.62 13.34
N ASP A 326 53.62 40.54 13.77
CA ASP A 326 53.36 41.77 13.00
C ASP A 326 54.60 42.66 12.91
N GLU A 327 55.39 42.73 13.99
CA GLU A 327 56.66 43.47 13.99
C GLU A 327 57.70 42.80 13.09
N LEU A 328 57.84 41.47 13.17
CA LEU A 328 58.79 40.73 12.33
C LEU A 328 58.41 40.78 10.83
N ASP A 329 57.12 40.66 10.52
CA ASP A 329 56.61 40.74 9.15
C ASP A 329 56.76 42.15 8.58
N PHE A 330 56.49 43.19 9.38
CA PHE A 330 56.74 44.57 8.99
C PHE A 330 58.23 44.84 8.74
N GLN A 331 59.10 44.44 9.67
CA GLN A 331 60.56 44.58 9.51
C GLN A 331 61.08 43.80 8.30
N TRP A 332 60.54 42.61 8.01
CA TRP A 332 60.91 41.82 6.83
C TRP A 332 60.52 42.51 5.51
N ARG A 333 59.28 43.01 5.41
CA ARG A 333 58.81 43.75 4.23
C ARG A 333 59.60 45.03 4.02
N GLN A 334 59.87 45.79 5.09
CA GLN A 334 60.68 46.99 5.02
C GLN A 334 62.13 46.68 4.59
N ALA A 335 62.71 45.60 5.11
CA ALA A 335 64.03 45.13 4.69
C ALA A 335 64.05 44.70 3.22
N ASN A 336 62.94 44.13 2.71
CA ASN A 336 62.82 43.73 1.31
C ASN A 336 62.67 44.92 0.34
N ALA A 337 62.05 46.02 0.78
CA ALA A 337 61.87 47.24 -0.01
C ALA A 337 63.07 48.20 0.02
N SER A 338 64.06 47.97 0.90
CA SER A 338 65.21 48.86 1.09
C SER A 338 66.32 48.65 0.05
N PHE A 339 67.09 49.71 -0.26
CA PHE A 339 68.22 49.65 -1.19
C PHE A 339 69.41 48.83 -0.62
N TRP A 340 70.18 48.21 -1.52
CA TRP A 340 71.39 47.46 -1.15
C TRP A 340 72.53 48.43 -0.77
N PRO A 341 73.29 48.25 0.35
CA PRO A 341 73.44 47.04 1.16
C PRO A 341 72.61 46.98 2.45
N MET A 342 71.82 48.02 2.78
CA MET A 342 71.05 48.08 4.04
C MET A 342 70.01 46.97 4.17
N SER A 343 69.40 46.56 3.05
CA SER A 343 68.48 45.41 2.99
C SER A 343 69.10 44.09 3.45
N PHE A 344 70.38 43.84 3.16
CA PHE A 344 71.06 42.60 3.58
C PHE A 344 71.20 42.51 5.10
N PHE A 345 71.66 43.58 5.75
CA PHE A 345 71.81 43.62 7.20
C PHE A 345 70.46 43.56 7.93
N ALA A 346 69.45 44.29 7.41
CA ALA A 346 68.10 44.27 7.96
C ALA A 346 67.46 42.87 7.86
N ARG A 347 67.55 42.19 6.70
CA ARG A 347 67.09 40.81 6.53
C ARG A 347 67.80 39.84 7.49
N ARG A 348 69.12 39.98 7.65
CA ARG A 348 69.91 39.15 8.58
C ARG A 348 69.47 39.34 10.03
N LYS A 349 69.11 40.57 10.44
CA LYS A 349 68.59 40.88 11.78
C LYS A 349 67.26 40.17 12.04
N VAL A 350 66.30 40.29 11.12
CA VAL A 350 64.99 39.63 11.22
C VAL A 350 65.16 38.11 11.28
N ARG A 351 66.02 37.54 10.40
CA ARG A 351 66.32 36.10 10.41
C ARG A 351 66.90 35.64 11.73
N LYS A 352 67.84 36.39 12.31
CA LYS A 352 68.46 36.05 13.61
C LYS A 352 67.45 36.12 14.76
N LEU A 353 66.53 37.09 14.73
CA LEU A 353 65.47 37.21 15.73
C LEU A 353 64.42 36.11 15.59
N LEU A 354 64.04 35.74 14.37
CA LEU A 354 63.15 34.60 14.15
C LEU A 354 63.82 33.27 14.56
N GLN A 355 65.11 33.10 14.25
CA GLN A 355 65.90 31.92 14.62
C GLN A 355 65.98 31.70 16.13
N SER A 356 65.91 32.75 16.98
CA SER A 356 65.93 32.56 18.43
C SER A 356 64.67 31.88 19.00
N TYR A 357 63.61 31.77 18.21
CA TYR A 357 62.39 31.03 18.57
C TYR A 357 62.35 29.61 18.00
N ALA A 358 63.26 29.26 17.08
CA ALA A 358 63.28 27.95 16.43
C ALA A 358 63.93 26.90 17.35
N ALA A 359 63.26 25.76 17.51
CA ALA A 359 63.79 24.59 18.21
C ALA A 359 64.82 23.84 17.37
N SER A 360 64.61 23.77 16.04
CA SER A 360 65.52 23.12 15.10
C SER A 360 65.34 23.67 13.67
N GLY A 361 66.30 23.43 12.78
CA GLY A 361 66.27 23.92 11.41
C GLY A 361 66.73 25.38 11.26
N ALA A 362 66.78 25.85 10.01
CA ALA A 362 67.23 27.20 9.68
C ALA A 362 66.03 28.09 9.32
N ALA A 363 65.76 29.10 10.16
CA ALA A 363 64.62 29.99 9.98
C ALA A 363 64.70 30.71 8.62
N ASP A 364 63.60 30.73 7.89
CA ASP A 364 63.44 31.43 6.62
C ASP A 364 62.25 32.39 6.73
N PRO A 365 62.47 33.68 7.05
CA PRO A 365 61.37 34.62 7.26
C PRO A 365 60.38 34.74 6.10
N GLU A 366 60.81 34.49 4.86
CA GLU A 366 59.91 34.56 3.69
C GLU A 366 58.92 33.39 3.66
N LYS A 367 59.34 32.20 4.09
CA LYS A 367 58.49 31.00 4.15
C LYS A 367 57.81 30.82 5.50
N ASP A 368 58.53 31.09 6.58
CA ASP A 368 58.10 30.79 7.95
C ASP A 368 57.07 31.80 8.45
N LEU A 369 57.26 33.12 8.23
CA LEU A 369 56.34 34.14 8.79
C LEU A 369 54.89 33.97 8.32
N PRO A 370 54.59 33.71 7.03
CA PRO A 370 53.21 33.45 6.60
C PRO A 370 52.59 32.21 7.27
N GLN A 371 53.38 31.14 7.46
CA GLN A 371 52.88 29.91 8.09
C GLN A 371 52.72 30.07 9.61
N ILE A 372 53.64 30.76 10.28
CA ILE A 372 53.52 31.09 11.71
C ILE A 372 52.27 31.94 11.95
N ARG A 373 51.91 32.86 11.03
CA ARG A 373 50.64 33.61 11.09
C ARG A 373 49.42 32.69 11.11
N LEU A 374 49.39 31.70 10.22
CA LEU A 374 48.32 30.71 10.17
C LEU A 374 48.30 29.86 11.43
N MET A 375 49.46 29.40 11.90
CA MET A 375 49.60 28.59 13.12
C MET A 375 49.15 29.35 14.37
N GLN A 376 49.47 30.64 14.53
CA GLN A 376 48.96 31.49 15.62
C GLN A 376 47.44 31.61 15.57
N LYS A 377 46.86 31.83 14.38
CA LYS A 377 45.40 31.87 14.18
C LYS A 377 44.74 30.55 14.59
N TYR A 378 45.26 29.42 14.10
CA TYR A 378 44.71 28.10 14.40
C TYR A 378 44.87 27.72 15.87
N LEU A 379 46.01 28.03 16.51
CA LEU A 379 46.17 27.85 17.97
C LEU A 379 45.15 28.67 18.75
N THR A 380 44.89 29.92 18.34
CA THR A 380 43.87 30.77 18.97
C THR A 380 42.47 30.16 18.84
N ASN A 381 42.13 29.66 17.65
CA ASN A 381 40.83 29.01 17.40
C ASN A 381 40.67 27.69 18.18
N ILE A 382 41.74 26.89 18.27
CA ILE A 382 41.77 25.64 19.04
C ILE A 382 41.58 25.97 20.51
N THR A 383 42.38 26.86 21.10
CA THR A 383 42.29 27.22 22.52
C THR A 383 40.91 27.80 22.88
N ASN A 384 40.30 28.58 21.99
CA ASN A 384 38.98 29.19 22.19
C ASN A 384 37.81 28.30 21.74
N ASN A 385 38.05 27.05 21.36
CA ASN A 385 36.97 26.16 20.92
C ASN A 385 35.99 25.92 22.08
N PRO A 386 34.65 25.92 21.84
CA PRO A 386 33.67 25.67 22.89
C PRO A 386 33.84 24.34 23.64
N LEU A 387 34.52 23.34 23.06
CA LEU A 387 34.84 22.07 23.70
C LEU A 387 35.95 22.16 24.77
N ALA A 388 36.69 23.27 24.80
CA ALA A 388 37.80 23.47 25.73
C ALA A 388 37.32 23.32 27.18
N ASN A 389 37.98 22.43 27.93
CA ASN A 389 37.71 22.13 29.34
C ASN A 389 36.29 21.60 29.64
N ARG A 390 35.52 21.18 28.63
CA ARG A 390 34.19 20.59 28.83
C ARG A 390 34.19 19.06 28.90
N THR A 391 35.27 18.42 28.46
CA THR A 391 35.38 16.95 28.41
C THR A 391 36.80 16.53 28.80
N ALA A 392 36.95 15.28 29.28
CA ALA A 392 38.26 14.68 29.51
C ALA A 392 39.00 14.35 28.20
N HIS A 393 38.26 14.27 27.09
CA HIS A 393 38.78 14.00 25.75
C HIS A 393 39.42 15.24 25.09
N TRP A 394 39.38 16.40 25.75
CA TRP A 394 40.04 17.63 25.29
C TRP A 394 41.51 17.68 25.73
N ASN A 395 42.44 17.79 24.77
CA ASN A 395 43.88 17.97 25.03
C ASN A 395 44.52 19.00 24.06
N GLY A 396 43.82 20.11 23.79
CA GLY A 396 44.31 21.16 22.90
C GLY A 396 44.73 20.63 21.52
N LEU A 397 45.95 20.94 21.09
CA LEU A 397 46.50 20.48 19.81
C LEU A 397 46.67 18.95 19.73
N GLN A 398 46.81 18.28 20.87
CA GLN A 398 47.01 16.83 20.97
C GLN A 398 45.69 16.06 21.12
N THR A 399 44.55 16.74 20.97
CA THR A 399 43.22 16.10 21.03
C THR A 399 43.08 15.04 19.95
N ASP A 400 42.76 13.80 20.34
CA ASP A 400 42.28 12.80 19.39
C ASP A 400 40.85 13.16 18.99
N VAL A 401 40.71 13.85 17.85
CA VAL A 401 39.41 14.30 17.38
C VAL A 401 38.53 13.14 16.92
N GLY A 402 39.11 11.99 16.56
CA GLY A 402 38.35 10.79 16.20
C GLY A 402 37.67 10.19 17.43
N GLU A 403 38.41 10.02 18.51
CA GLU A 403 37.87 9.55 19.79
C GLU A 403 36.85 10.54 20.37
N LEU A 404 37.17 11.84 20.38
CA LEU A 404 36.26 12.89 20.84
C LEU A 404 34.94 12.92 20.04
N THR A 405 35.01 12.79 18.71
CA THR A 405 33.80 12.74 17.87
C THR A 405 32.97 11.50 18.20
N SER A 406 33.63 10.34 18.34
CA SER A 406 32.95 9.08 18.68
C SER A 406 32.28 9.16 20.06
N PHE A 407 32.94 9.78 21.04
CA PHE A 407 32.39 10.08 22.36
C PHE A 407 31.14 10.95 22.27
N LEU A 408 31.21 12.07 21.54
CA LEU A 408 30.05 12.97 21.38
C LEU A 408 28.88 12.28 20.68
N GLN A 409 29.15 11.43 19.68
CA GLN A 409 28.11 10.63 19.02
C GLN A 409 27.43 9.66 19.99
N ARG A 410 28.19 8.97 20.86
CA ARG A 410 27.61 8.11 21.90
C ARG A 410 26.77 8.93 22.88
N ALA A 411 27.27 10.08 23.34
CA ALA A 411 26.54 11.00 24.20
C ALA A 411 25.23 11.48 23.56
N HIS A 412 25.23 11.75 22.26
CA HIS A 412 24.04 12.13 21.50
C HIS A 412 23.00 11.02 21.50
N ARG A 413 23.39 9.79 21.14
CA ARG A 413 22.47 8.63 21.17
C ARG A 413 21.82 8.45 22.54
N VAL A 414 22.60 8.56 23.62
CA VAL A 414 22.07 8.47 24.99
C VAL A 414 21.05 9.57 25.27
N ARG A 415 21.37 10.82 24.96
CA ARG A 415 20.45 11.95 25.18
C ARG A 415 19.18 11.82 24.35
N ASP A 416 19.31 11.50 23.07
CA ASP A 416 18.19 11.41 22.14
C ASP A 416 17.23 10.29 22.57
N THR A 417 17.74 9.10 22.90
CA THR A 417 16.92 8.01 23.45
C THR A 417 16.15 8.43 24.70
N ILE A 418 16.80 9.13 25.65
CA ILE A 418 16.14 9.57 26.90
C ILE A 418 15.06 10.62 26.60
N VAL A 419 15.36 11.59 25.73
CA VAL A 419 14.42 12.66 25.37
C VAL A 419 13.22 12.11 24.61
N GLU A 420 13.44 11.24 23.62
CA GLU A 420 12.37 10.57 22.88
C GLU A 420 11.50 9.71 23.79
N PHE A 421 12.12 9.00 24.75
CA PHE A 421 11.39 8.21 25.73
C PHE A 421 10.55 9.09 26.67
N ASP A 422 11.11 10.17 27.21
CA ASP A 422 10.40 11.10 28.11
C ASP A 422 9.22 11.78 27.40
N GLN A 423 9.38 12.13 26.11
CA GLN A 423 8.30 12.65 25.27
C GLN A 423 7.21 11.60 25.01
N ALA A 424 7.60 10.37 24.64
CA ALA A 424 6.65 9.30 24.35
C ALA A 424 5.83 8.87 25.58
N THR A 425 6.42 8.97 26.78
CA THR A 425 5.78 8.61 28.05
C THR A 425 5.15 9.79 28.78
N ASN A 426 5.30 11.02 28.26
CA ASN A 426 4.86 12.27 28.90
C ASN A 426 5.32 12.39 30.37
N SER A 427 6.54 11.94 30.67
CA SER A 427 7.02 11.81 32.05
C SER A 427 7.61 13.09 32.65
N GLN A 428 7.56 14.22 31.95
CA GLN A 428 7.93 15.56 32.45
C GLN A 428 9.34 15.62 33.07
N ASN A 429 10.34 15.04 32.42
CA ASN A 429 11.73 14.88 32.89
C ASN A 429 11.93 13.97 34.11
N THR A 430 10.90 13.25 34.57
CA THR A 430 11.03 12.30 35.70
C THR A 430 12.07 11.24 35.39
N VAL A 431 12.04 10.67 34.18
CA VAL A 431 13.00 9.65 33.74
C VAL A 431 14.41 10.22 33.74
N LEU A 432 14.62 11.38 33.12
CA LEU A 432 15.93 12.04 33.09
C LEU A 432 16.49 12.30 34.49
N SER A 433 15.65 12.73 35.44
CA SER A 433 16.05 12.98 36.83
C SER A 433 16.55 11.72 37.55
N ARG A 434 15.95 10.56 37.25
CA ARG A 434 16.34 9.26 37.82
C ARG A 434 17.62 8.70 37.20
N LEU A 435 17.84 8.97 35.92
CA LEU A 435 19.03 8.52 35.19
C LEU A 435 20.26 9.41 35.43
N ALA A 436 20.07 10.69 35.77
CA ALA A 436 21.16 11.65 35.90
C ALA A 436 22.31 11.21 36.82
N PRO A 437 22.10 10.64 38.03
CA PRO A 437 23.20 10.20 38.89
C PRO A 437 24.09 9.14 38.22
N ILE A 438 23.49 8.22 37.46
CA ILE A 438 24.21 7.13 36.78
C ILE A 438 25.06 7.68 35.64
N ILE A 439 24.49 8.60 34.87
CA ILE A 439 25.12 9.23 33.70
C ILE A 439 26.27 10.17 34.11
N ILE A 440 26.10 10.91 35.21
CA ILE A 440 27.08 11.91 35.68
C ILE A 440 28.26 11.23 36.37
N ASP A 441 28.00 10.31 37.30
CA ASP A 441 29.03 9.80 38.20
C ASP A 441 29.73 8.53 37.66
N ALA A 442 29.25 7.96 36.55
CA ALA A 442 29.67 6.65 36.04
C ALA A 442 29.66 5.59 37.16
N ALA A 443 28.51 5.48 37.81
CA ALA A 443 28.29 4.48 38.84
C ALA A 443 28.28 3.08 38.21
N THR A 444 29.22 2.22 38.59
CA THR A 444 29.21 0.80 38.18
C THR A 444 28.23 -0.02 39.01
N GLU A 445 27.82 0.49 40.17
CA GLU A 445 26.90 -0.17 41.09
C GLU A 445 25.75 0.79 41.42
N HIS A 446 24.59 0.55 40.80
CA HIS A 446 23.36 1.29 41.07
C HIS A 446 22.16 0.34 40.92
N PRO A 447 21.15 0.37 41.82
CA PRO A 447 20.00 -0.54 41.75
C PRO A 447 19.29 -0.51 40.39
N LEU A 448 19.21 0.67 39.76
CA LEU A 448 18.63 0.83 38.43
C LEU A 448 19.46 0.15 37.32
N LEU A 449 20.78 0.10 37.45
CA LEU A 449 21.62 -0.66 36.52
C LEU A 449 21.42 -2.15 36.70
N THR A 450 21.29 -2.64 37.94
CA THR A 450 20.95 -4.03 38.19
C THR A 450 19.58 -4.39 37.60
N ALA A 451 18.58 -3.51 37.74
CA ALA A 451 17.26 -3.70 37.13
C ALA A 451 17.31 -3.70 35.59
N ALA A 452 18.07 -2.78 34.99
CA ALA A 452 18.28 -2.73 33.55
C ALA A 452 18.97 -4.01 33.04
N GLN A 453 20.00 -4.48 33.74
CA GLN A 453 20.71 -5.71 33.38
C GLN A 453 19.81 -6.95 33.48
N ALA A 454 18.98 -7.04 34.52
CA ALA A 454 18.00 -8.11 34.67
C ALA A 454 16.98 -8.09 33.52
N LEU A 455 16.49 -6.91 33.13
CA LEU A 455 15.57 -6.76 32.00
C LEU A 455 16.21 -7.23 30.67
N LEU A 456 17.45 -6.82 30.41
CA LEU A 456 18.17 -7.24 29.20
C LEU A 456 18.38 -8.76 29.17
N ALA A 457 18.79 -9.37 30.28
CA ALA A 457 18.98 -10.81 30.36
C ALA A 457 17.68 -11.60 30.14
N SER A 458 16.57 -11.15 30.74
CA SER A 458 15.26 -11.79 30.52
C SER A 458 14.74 -11.56 29.10
N ASN A 459 15.02 -10.41 28.49
CA ASN A 459 14.73 -10.15 27.08
C ASN A 459 15.48 -11.13 26.16
N ASP A 460 16.76 -11.38 26.40
CA ASP A 460 17.55 -12.32 25.58
C ASP A 460 16.96 -13.73 25.62
N GLN A 461 16.58 -14.20 26.82
CA GLN A 461 15.91 -15.48 26.99
C GLN A 461 14.53 -15.52 26.30
N PHE A 462 13.76 -14.43 26.39
CA PHE A 462 12.47 -14.30 25.71
C PHE A 462 12.62 -14.35 24.18
N ILE A 463 13.55 -13.58 23.60
CA ILE A 463 13.81 -13.57 22.16
C ILE A 463 14.25 -14.95 21.68
N GLN A 464 15.14 -15.61 22.42
CA GLN A 464 15.58 -16.97 22.10
C GLN A 464 14.40 -17.95 22.10
N SER A 465 13.53 -17.87 23.10
CA SER A 465 12.34 -18.73 23.21
C SER A 465 11.36 -18.48 22.05
N CYS A 466 11.10 -17.21 21.71
CA CYS A 466 10.22 -16.85 20.58
C CYS A 466 10.80 -17.26 19.24
N THR A 467 12.13 -17.19 19.08
CA THR A 467 12.84 -17.67 17.88
C THR A 467 12.69 -19.18 17.73
N GLY A 468 12.89 -19.94 18.81
CA GLY A 468 12.69 -21.39 18.80
C GLY A 468 11.24 -21.79 18.51
N PHE A 469 10.25 -21.05 19.02
CA PHE A 469 8.86 -21.23 18.63
C PHE A 469 8.66 -21.01 17.13
N ARG A 470 9.18 -19.90 16.58
CA ARG A 470 9.04 -19.55 15.17
C ARG A 470 9.63 -20.62 14.25
N GLU A 471 10.79 -21.18 14.60
CA GLU A 471 11.43 -22.26 13.81
C GLU A 471 10.53 -23.50 13.67
N ILE A 472 9.77 -23.83 14.72
CA ILE A 472 8.89 -25.00 14.73
C ILE A 472 7.52 -24.66 14.13
N ALA A 473 6.90 -23.56 14.54
CA ALA A 473 5.56 -23.15 14.14
C ALA A 473 5.49 -22.54 12.73
N GLY A 474 6.59 -22.00 12.22
CA GLY A 474 6.69 -21.27 10.95
C GLY A 474 6.29 -19.79 11.03
N GLY A 475 5.49 -19.41 12.02
CA GLY A 475 4.99 -18.04 12.21
C GLY A 475 5.48 -17.39 13.50
N ASN A 476 5.16 -16.10 13.68
CA ASN A 476 5.53 -15.33 14.88
C ASN A 476 4.42 -15.42 15.94
N LEU A 477 4.81 -15.36 17.22
CA LEU A 477 3.85 -15.35 18.35
C LEU A 477 3.04 -14.07 18.46
N PHE A 478 3.57 -12.96 17.93
CA PHE A 478 3.00 -11.62 18.07
C PHE A 478 2.90 -10.94 16.71
N ALA A 479 1.84 -10.14 16.54
CA ALA A 479 1.73 -9.18 15.46
C ALA A 479 2.61 -7.94 15.74
N LYS A 480 2.78 -7.05 14.75
CA LYS A 480 3.58 -5.83 14.92
C LYS A 480 2.97 -4.81 15.91
N GLU A 481 1.70 -4.98 16.31
CA GLU A 481 0.92 -3.99 17.07
C GLU A 481 0.13 -4.64 18.23
N GLU A 482 0.80 -5.50 19.01
CA GLU A 482 0.16 -6.08 20.20
C GLU A 482 -0.12 -5.02 21.28
N SER A 483 -1.38 -4.96 21.71
CA SER A 483 -1.83 -4.03 22.76
C SER A 483 -1.25 -4.37 24.14
N LEU A 484 -1.01 -5.65 24.42
CA LEU A 484 -0.46 -6.19 25.67
C LEU A 484 0.50 -7.33 25.32
N LEU A 485 1.76 -7.27 25.75
CA LEU A 485 2.80 -8.22 25.31
C LEU A 485 2.70 -9.55 26.05
N ILE A 486 2.79 -9.53 27.38
CA ILE A 486 2.90 -10.75 28.19
C ILE A 486 1.58 -11.50 28.16
N GLY A 487 0.48 -10.81 28.46
CA GLY A 487 -0.86 -11.36 28.54
C GLY A 487 -1.35 -11.92 27.20
N SER A 488 -1.16 -11.20 26.08
CA SER A 488 -1.59 -11.72 24.77
C SER A 488 -0.75 -12.91 24.32
N THR A 489 0.55 -12.88 24.59
CA THR A 489 1.46 -14.00 24.25
C THR A 489 1.09 -15.25 25.06
N LEU A 490 0.89 -15.12 26.38
CA LEU A 490 0.49 -16.23 27.24
C LEU A 490 -0.88 -16.79 26.83
N ALA A 491 -1.87 -15.93 26.59
CA ALA A 491 -3.19 -16.35 26.12
C ALA A 491 -3.12 -17.11 24.78
N THR A 492 -2.27 -16.66 23.85
CA THR A 492 -2.04 -17.33 22.57
C THR A 492 -1.43 -18.71 22.77
N LEU A 493 -0.38 -18.83 23.58
CA LEU A 493 0.30 -20.09 23.89
C LEU A 493 -0.62 -21.10 24.58
N GLU A 494 -1.40 -20.65 25.57
CA GLU A 494 -2.40 -21.48 26.26
C GLU A 494 -3.51 -21.93 25.31
N ALA A 495 -3.98 -21.04 24.43
CA ALA A 495 -4.99 -21.38 23.44
C ALA A 495 -4.48 -22.36 22.38
N ILE A 496 -3.21 -22.33 21.99
CA ILE A 496 -2.59 -23.36 21.13
C ILE A 496 -2.69 -24.74 21.81
N LYS A 497 -2.38 -24.83 23.11
CA LYS A 497 -2.49 -26.09 23.88
C LYS A 497 -3.93 -26.56 23.99
N ALA A 498 -4.86 -25.65 24.31
CA ALA A 498 -6.27 -25.96 24.46
C ALA A 498 -6.89 -26.49 23.16
N ASN A 499 -6.43 -25.99 22.01
CA ASN A 499 -6.91 -26.37 20.69
C ASN A 499 -6.01 -27.41 19.98
N ARG A 500 -5.28 -28.24 20.75
CA ARG A 500 -4.40 -29.28 20.21
C ARG A 500 -5.08 -30.15 19.14
N THR A 501 -6.34 -30.54 19.35
CA THR A 501 -7.09 -31.41 18.43
C THR A 501 -7.33 -30.79 17.06
N GLU A 502 -7.27 -29.45 16.97
CA GLU A 502 -7.47 -28.70 15.74
C GLU A 502 -6.17 -28.43 14.98
N LEU A 503 -4.99 -28.69 15.57
CA LEU A 503 -3.68 -28.42 14.95
C LEU A 503 -3.52 -29.11 13.59
N LYS A 504 -3.93 -30.37 13.49
CA LYS A 504 -3.86 -31.12 12.22
C LYS A 504 -4.70 -30.47 11.13
N ARG A 505 -5.90 -30.00 11.48
CA ARG A 505 -6.82 -29.32 10.54
C ARG A 505 -6.30 -27.94 10.17
N TRP A 506 -5.77 -27.21 11.14
CA TRP A 506 -5.18 -25.90 10.93
C TRP A 506 -3.98 -25.94 9.97
N VAL A 507 -3.07 -26.90 10.15
CA VAL A 507 -1.91 -27.06 9.25
C VAL A 507 -2.35 -27.41 7.82
N ALA A 508 -3.38 -28.25 7.67
CA ALA A 508 -3.97 -28.54 6.35
C ALA A 508 -4.57 -27.27 5.72
N TRP A 509 -5.24 -26.42 6.50
CA TRP A 509 -5.73 -25.12 6.03
C TRP A 509 -4.58 -24.18 5.63
N SER A 510 -3.51 -24.11 6.42
CA SER A 510 -2.33 -23.29 6.09
C SER A 510 -1.67 -23.72 4.79
N ALA A 511 -1.65 -25.02 4.48
CA ALA A 511 -1.13 -25.55 3.21
C ALA A 511 -1.93 -25.14 1.98
N ILE A 512 -3.22 -24.87 2.15
CA ILE A 512 -4.13 -24.46 1.08
C ILE A 512 -4.10 -22.95 0.85
N LYS A 513 -3.78 -22.17 1.91
CA LYS A 513 -3.71 -20.71 1.86
C LYS A 513 -2.44 -20.19 1.14
N GLU A 514 -1.35 -20.94 1.23
CA GLU A 514 -0.07 -20.65 0.56
C GLU A 514 -0.13 -21.03 -0.93
#